data_AF-R5B3Q4-F1
#
_entry.id   AF-R5B3Q4-F1
#
_cell.length_a   1.000
_cell.length_b   1.000
_cell.length_c   1.000
_cell.angle_alpha   90.00
_cell.angle_beta   90.00
_cell.angle_gamma   90.00
#
_symmetry.space_group_name_H-M   'P 1'
#
loop_
_entity.id
_entity.type
_entity.pdbx_description
1 polymer ?
#
loop_
_entity_poly.entity_id
_entity_poly.type
_entity_poly.pdbx_seq_one_letter_code
_entity_poly.pdbx_strand_id
1 'polypeptide(L)' 'MAQKKDVMLLTGAGQIGMAIARRMGYGMKIIIGDKQLENAETIADIMNKADLMLCL' A
#
# COMPACT_ATOMS: atom_id res chain seq x y z
N MET A 1 0.51 -16.40 19.47
CA MET A 1 -0.33 -15.18 19.52
C MET A 1 -0.34 -14.58 18.12
N ALA A 2 -1.45 -14.61 17.39
CA ALA A 2 -1.51 -13.94 16.08
C ALA A 2 -1.47 -12.42 16.30
N GLN A 3 -0.35 -11.79 15.92
CA GLN A 3 -0.19 -10.34 16.05
C GLN A 3 -1.12 -9.67 15.05
N LYS A 4 -2.16 -9.00 15.55
CA LYS A 4 -3.16 -8.29 14.74
C LYS A 4 -2.48 -7.02 14.20
N LYS A 5 -2.00 -7.08 12.95
CA LYS A 5 -1.49 -5.91 12.24
C LYS A 5 -2.68 -5.12 11.70
N ASP A 6 -2.66 -3.81 11.84
CA ASP A 6 -3.65 -2.97 11.19
C ASP A 6 -3.47 -3.04 9.67
N VAL A 7 -4.60 -3.18 8.96
CA VAL A 7 -4.63 -3.36 7.51
C VAL A 7 -5.32 -2.15 6.88
N MET A 8 -4.68 -1.55 5.89
CA MET A 8 -5.23 -0.48 5.09
C MET A 8 -5.50 -0.99 3.67
N LEU A 9 -6.73 -0.81 3.18
CA LEU A 9 -7.10 -1.13 1.80
C LEU A 9 -7.02 0.15 0.97
N LEU A 10 -6.11 0.17 -0.01
CA LEU A 10 -5.98 1.23 -0.99
C LEU A 10 -6.65 0.79 -2.29
N THR A 11 -7.86 1.28 -2.54
CA THR A 11 -8.55 1.09 -3.81
C THR A 11 -8.35 2.32 -4.71
N GLY A 12 -7.70 2.13 -5.86
CA GLY A 12 -7.21 3.18 -6.75
C GLY A 12 -5.73 3.49 -6.53
N ALA A 13 -4.86 2.93 -7.35
CA ALA A 13 -3.41 3.09 -7.33
C ALA A 13 -2.96 4.40 -8.03
N GLY A 14 -3.55 5.51 -7.62
CA GLY A 14 -3.22 6.85 -8.10
C GLY A 14 -2.27 7.61 -7.18
N GLN A 15 -1.78 8.77 -7.64
CA GLN A 15 -0.82 9.58 -6.88
C GLN A 15 -1.37 10.07 -5.53
N ILE A 16 -2.66 10.44 -5.48
CA ILE A 16 -3.31 10.88 -4.23
C ILE A 16 -3.41 9.71 -3.24
N GLY A 17 -3.87 8.56 -3.72
CA GLY A 17 -3.96 7.34 -2.92
C GLY A 17 -2.61 6.94 -2.34
N MET A 18 -1.57 7.00 -3.16
CA MET A 18 -0.18 6.78 -2.73
C MET A 18 0.26 7.78 -1.66
N ALA A 19 -0.02 9.09 -1.84
CA ALA A 19 0.38 10.11 -0.87
C ALA A 19 -0.26 9.89 0.51
N ILE A 20 -1.53 9.49 0.55
CA ILE A 20 -2.25 9.17 1.79
C ILE A 20 -1.67 7.90 2.42
N ALA A 21 -1.52 6.82 1.64
CA ALA A 21 -0.93 5.57 2.07
C ALA A 21 0.48 5.74 2.65
N ARG A 22 1.33 6.57 2.03
CA ARG A 22 2.68 6.87 2.54
C ARG A 22 2.67 7.60 3.88
N ARG A 23 1.63 8.37 4.19
CA ARG A 23 1.57 9.19 5.42
C ARG A 23 0.85 8.47 6.56
N MET A 24 -0.24 7.77 6.25
CA MET A 24 -1.11 7.12 7.22
C MET A 24 -0.79 5.64 7.42
N GLY A 25 -0.20 4.99 6.41
CA GLY A 25 -0.01 3.54 6.40
C GLY A 25 1.24 3.06 7.14
N TYR A 26 2.11 3.95 7.65
CA TYR A 26 3.38 3.52 8.22
C TYR A 26 3.20 2.47 9.34
N GLY A 27 3.88 1.32 9.22
CA GLY A 27 3.74 0.20 10.15
C GLY A 27 2.48 -0.68 9.97
N MET A 28 1.60 -0.34 9.02
CA MET A 28 0.42 -1.13 8.66
C MET A 28 0.73 -2.09 7.49
N LYS A 29 -0.14 -3.07 7.28
CA LYS A 29 -0.18 -3.83 6.03
C LYS A 29 -1.08 -3.09 5.03
N ILE A 30 -0.57 -2.67 3.88
CA ILE A 30 -1.43 -2.14 2.81
C ILE A 30 -1.72 -3.23 1.78
N ILE A 31 -3.00 -3.32 1.41
CA ILE A 31 -3.49 -4.08 0.26
C ILE A 31 -3.88 -3.07 -0.81
N ILE A 32 -3.32 -3.19 -2.01
CA ILE A 32 -3.59 -2.28 -3.12
C ILE A 32 -4.49 -2.98 -4.13
N GLY A 33 -5.60 -2.35 -4.48
CA GLY A 33 -6.50 -2.77 -5.55
C GLY A 33 -6.66 -1.66 -6.58
N ASP A 34 -6.40 -1.96 -7.85
CA ASP A 34 -6.66 -1.05 -8.96
C ASP A 34 -7.39 -1.78 -10.09
N LYS A 35 -8.04 -1.04 -10.98
CA LYS A 35 -8.65 -1.61 -12.18
C LYS A 35 -7.60 -2.21 -13.11
N GLN A 36 -6.41 -1.61 -13.17
CA GLN A 36 -5.28 -2.09 -13.95
C GLN A 36 -4.23 -2.66 -13.00
N LEU A 37 -3.94 -3.95 -13.14
CA LEU A 37 -3.00 -4.65 -12.26
C LEU A 37 -1.60 -4.02 -12.28
N GLU A 38 -1.14 -3.61 -13.46
CA GLU A 38 0.15 -2.92 -13.66
C GLU A 38 0.30 -1.66 -12.78
N ASN A 39 -0.78 -0.90 -12.58
CA ASN A 39 -0.76 0.27 -11.70
C ASN A 39 -0.60 -0.15 -10.24
N ALA A 40 -1.36 -1.16 -9.82
CA ALA A 40 -1.26 -1.69 -8.45
C ALA A 40 0.13 -2.24 -8.16
N GLU A 41 0.70 -3.01 -9.09
CA GLU A 41 2.06 -3.54 -9.00
C GLU A 41 3.09 -2.41 -8.94
N THR A 42 3.01 -1.43 -9.84
CA THR A 42 3.95 -0.29 -9.87
C THR A 42 3.94 0.47 -8.53
N ILE A 43 2.76 0.76 -7.99
CA ILE A 43 2.66 1.46 -6.70
C ILE A 43 3.13 0.57 -5.55
N ALA A 44 2.81 -0.73 -5.54
CA ALA A 44 3.32 -1.67 -4.54
C ALA A 44 4.85 -1.70 -4.54
N ASP A 45 5.46 -1.72 -5.72
CA ASP A 45 6.90 -1.75 -5.91
C ASP A 45 7.56 -0.45 -5.44
N ILE A 46 6.96 0.71 -5.75
CA ILE A 46 7.40 2.02 -5.24
C ILE A 46 7.29 2.09 -3.71
N MET A 47 6.19 1.59 -3.12
CA MET A 47 5.97 1.61 -1.68
C MET A 47 6.97 0.70 -0.94
N ASN A 48 7.25 -0.48 -1.49
CA ASN A 48 8.25 -1.41 -0.94
C ASN A 48 9.67 -0.83 -1.05
N LYS A 49 10.03 -0.21 -2.19
CA LYS A 49 11.33 0.45 -2.39
C LYS A 49 11.57 1.66 -1.50
N ALA A 50 10.50 2.31 -1.05
CA ALA A 50 10.61 3.48 -0.19
C ALA A 50 10.84 3.13 1.30
N ASP A 51 11.13 1.86 1.63
CA ASP A 51 11.34 1.33 3.00
C ASP A 51 10.19 1.67 3.98
N LEU A 52 9.01 1.96 3.43
CA LEU A 52 7.85 2.44 4.18
C LEU A 52 6.91 1.30 4.60
N MET A 53 7.04 0.09 4.03
CA MET A 53 6.04 -0.97 4.22
C MET A 53 6.40 -2.38 3.67
N LEU A 54 5.63 -3.39 4.12
CA LEU A 54 5.38 -4.67 3.43
C LEU A 54 4.01 -4.65 2.72
N CYS A 55 3.96 -4.35 1.42
CA CYS A 55 2.74 -4.46 0.59
C CYS A 55 2.56 -5.90 0.08
N LEU A 56 1.35 -6.45 0.19
CA LEU A 56 0.92 -7.76 -0.32
C LEU A 56 -0.39 -7.58 -1.08
#